data_AF-A0A521ZNF5-F1
#
_entry.id   AF-A0A521ZNF5-F1
#
_cell.length_a   1.000
_cell.length_b   1.000
_cell.length_c   1.000
_cell.angle_alpha   90.00
_cell.angle_beta   90.00
_cell.angle_gamma   90.00
#
_symmetry.space_group_name_H-M   'P 1'
#
loop_
_entity.id
_entity.type
_entity.pdbx_description
1 polymer ?
#
loop_
_entity_poly.entity_id
_entity_poly.type
_entity_poly.pdbx_seq_one_letter_code
_entity_poly.pdbx_strand_id
1 'polypeptide(L)'
;MTNEEIEFLKESNAIEREYSDKALQDAIKAWQYLKKQDKLTDKVVLRTHELLTKRIMHPDASGRLRQCKVYIGGREGMEWRMIPDALDEWCKDANTSAKVPGIDGKHIKIDHVAYEKIHPFVDGNGRTGRMFLNWARIKAGLPILIIHEGAEQYEYYKWFEDPRA
;
A
#
# COMPACT_ATOMS: atom_id res chain seq x y z
N MET A 1 14.79 4.10 11.52
CA MET A 1 14.34 4.90 10.37
C MET A 1 15.59 5.47 9.73
N THR A 2 15.87 5.11 8.49
CA THR A 2 16.90 5.76 7.67
C THR A 2 16.34 7.04 7.04
N ASN A 3 17.22 7.88 6.46
CA ASN A 3 16.78 9.08 5.73
C ASN A 3 15.91 8.71 4.52
N GLU A 4 16.30 7.68 3.76
CA GLU A 4 15.56 7.14 2.61
C GLU A 4 14.15 6.68 3.01
N GLU A 5 13.99 6.03 4.17
CA GLU A 5 12.67 5.64 4.66
C GLU A 5 11.81 6.84 5.05
N ILE A 6 12.41 7.90 5.58
CA ILE A 6 11.66 9.12 5.93
C ILE A 6 11.22 9.84 4.65
N GLU A 7 12.10 9.92 3.65
CA GLU A 7 11.82 10.51 2.34
C GLU A 7 10.70 9.74 1.63
N PHE A 8 10.79 8.41 1.56
CA PHE A 8 9.71 7.55 1.08
C PHE A 8 8.34 7.89 1.70
N LEU A 9 8.28 8.01 3.03
CA LEU A 9 7.01 8.28 3.72
C LEU A 9 6.49 9.70 3.47
N LYS A 10 7.39 10.68 3.31
CA LYS A 10 7.01 12.05 2.93
C LYS A 10 6.42 12.08 1.52
N GLU A 11 7.11 11.50 0.54
CA GLU A 11 6.65 11.46 -0.85
C GLU A 11 5.37 10.63 -1.00
N SER A 12 5.27 9.51 -0.28
CA SER A 12 4.04 8.71 -0.24
C SER A 12 2.85 9.52 0.32
N ASN A 13 3.05 10.41 1.29
CA ASN A 13 1.98 11.28 1.75
C ASN A 13 1.71 12.44 0.77
N ALA A 14 2.76 13.02 0.17
CA ALA A 14 2.67 14.11 -0.80
C ALA A 14 1.87 13.71 -2.05
N ILE A 15 2.01 12.46 -2.53
CA ILE A 15 1.17 11.91 -3.62
C ILE A 15 -0.34 12.03 -3.31
N GLU A 16 -0.74 11.92 -2.04
CA GLU A 16 -2.13 12.11 -1.57
C GLU A 16 -2.42 13.54 -1.10
N ARG A 17 -1.53 14.50 -1.39
CA ARG A 17 -1.59 15.91 -0.97
C ARG A 17 -1.68 16.11 0.54
N GLU A 18 -1.07 15.20 1.30
CA GLU A 18 -1.00 15.26 2.75
C GLU A 18 0.42 15.60 3.20
N TYR A 19 0.60 16.78 3.79
CA TYR A 19 1.93 17.30 4.17
C TYR A 19 2.11 17.53 5.67
N SER A 20 1.14 17.12 6.49
CA SER A 20 1.20 17.39 7.93
C SER A 20 2.19 16.49 8.66
N ASP A 21 2.83 17.05 9.69
CA ASP A 21 3.69 16.29 10.61
C ASP A 21 2.94 15.14 11.29
N LYS A 22 1.63 15.30 11.53
CA LYS A 22 0.79 14.27 12.15
C LYS A 22 0.67 13.06 11.22
N ALA A 23 0.43 13.28 9.93
CA ALA A 23 0.37 12.21 8.94
C ALA A 23 1.73 11.53 8.77
N LEU A 24 2.84 12.28 8.76
CA LEU A 24 4.18 11.70 8.73
C LEU A 24 4.44 10.82 9.97
N GLN A 25 4.05 11.27 11.16
CA GLN A 25 4.21 10.46 12.39
C GLN A 25 3.40 9.17 12.35
N ASP A 26 2.18 9.19 11.80
CA ASP A 26 1.37 7.97 11.65
C ASP A 26 1.94 7.04 10.59
N ALA A 27 2.43 7.60 9.47
CA ALA A 27 3.14 6.85 8.45
C ALA A 27 4.40 6.17 9.00
N ILE A 28 5.18 6.86 9.84
CA ILE A 28 6.35 6.29 10.53
C ILE A 28 5.94 5.14 11.45
N LYS A 29 4.86 5.29 12.23
CA LYS A 29 4.37 4.23 13.13
C LYS A 29 3.90 3.00 12.37
N ALA A 30 3.13 3.20 11.30
CA ALA A 30 2.65 2.13 10.43
C ALA A 30 3.82 1.40 9.77
N TRP A 31 4.79 2.14 9.23
CA TRP A 31 5.98 1.58 8.58
C TRP A 31 6.86 0.79 9.54
N GLN A 32 7.13 1.33 10.75
CA GLN A 32 7.90 0.63 11.78
C GLN A 32 7.22 -0.66 12.24
N TYR A 33 5.89 -0.69 12.30
CA TYR A 33 5.12 -1.90 12.57
C TYR A 33 5.26 -2.91 11.42
N LEU A 34 4.99 -2.49 10.18
CA LEU A 34 4.98 -3.34 9.00
C LEU A 34 6.35 -3.98 8.74
N LYS A 35 7.44 -3.21 8.83
CA LYS A 35 8.80 -3.71 8.61
C LYS A 35 9.20 -4.88 9.51
N LYS A 36 8.64 -4.94 10.71
CA LYS A 36 8.91 -6.01 11.68
C LYS A 36 8.14 -7.30 11.37
N GLN A 37 7.22 -7.27 10.41
CA GLN A 37 6.42 -8.43 10.06
C GLN A 37 7.21 -9.35 9.12
N ASP A 38 7.16 -10.65 9.40
CA ASP A 38 7.78 -11.68 8.56
C ASP A 38 6.94 -11.99 7.32
N LYS A 39 5.62 -11.83 7.43
CA LYS A 39 4.66 -12.07 6.37
C LYS A 39 3.48 -11.10 6.46
N LEU A 40 2.86 -10.82 5.31
CA LEU A 40 1.56 -10.17 5.22
C LEU A 40 0.46 -11.18 5.59
N THR A 41 -0.54 -10.68 6.30
CA THR A 41 -1.81 -11.34 6.61
C THR A 41 -2.86 -10.25 6.67
N ASP A 42 -4.15 -10.58 6.59
CA ASP A 42 -5.22 -9.60 6.73
C ASP A 42 -5.04 -8.74 7.99
N LYS A 43 -4.69 -9.37 9.12
CA LYS A 43 -4.45 -8.65 10.39
C LYS A 43 -3.32 -7.63 10.26
N VAL A 44 -2.24 -7.96 9.56
CA VAL A 44 -1.12 -7.03 9.31
C VAL A 44 -1.54 -5.89 8.40
N VAL A 45 -2.33 -6.20 7.36
CA VAL A 45 -2.85 -5.19 6.41
C VAL A 45 -3.76 -4.20 7.13
N LEU A 46 -4.76 -4.72 7.85
CA LEU A 46 -5.70 -3.93 8.64
C LEU A 46 -4.97 -3.08 9.69
N ARG A 47 -4.02 -3.67 10.42
CA ARG A 47 -3.28 -2.94 11.47
C ARG A 47 -2.36 -1.87 10.90
N THR A 48 -1.70 -2.14 9.77
CA THR A 48 -0.90 -1.13 9.06
C THR A 48 -1.76 0.05 8.65
N HIS A 49 -2.93 -0.23 8.04
CA HIS A 49 -3.88 0.80 7.65
C HIS A 49 -4.40 1.60 8.85
N GLU A 50 -4.79 0.93 9.93
CA GLU A 50 -5.24 1.58 11.16
C GLU A 50 -4.19 2.56 11.70
N LEU A 51 -2.93 2.12 11.83
CA LEU A 51 -1.85 2.95 12.35
C LEU A 51 -1.59 4.19 11.49
N LEU A 52 -1.74 4.06 10.17
CA LEU A 52 -1.58 5.14 9.21
C LEU A 52 -2.73 6.15 9.27
N THR A 53 -3.98 5.69 9.46
CA THR A 53 -5.16 6.52 9.23
C THR A 53 -5.93 6.94 10.48
N LYS A 54 -5.60 6.40 11.66
CA LYS A 54 -6.33 6.62 12.92
C LYS A 54 -6.58 8.09 13.32
N ARG A 55 -5.76 9.04 12.88
CA ARG A 55 -5.92 10.48 13.21
C ARG A 55 -6.66 11.27 12.12
N ILE A 56 -6.86 10.69 10.94
CA ILE A 56 -7.39 11.37 9.76
C ILE A 56 -8.68 10.75 9.23
N MET A 57 -8.96 9.48 9.57
CA MET A 57 -10.18 8.77 9.19
C MET A 57 -11.08 8.53 10.40
N HIS A 58 -12.38 8.35 10.14
CA HIS A 58 -13.35 7.97 11.16
C HIS A 58 -12.95 6.62 11.81
N PRO A 59 -13.10 6.44 13.14
CA PRO A 59 -12.75 5.19 13.83
C PRO A 59 -13.43 3.94 13.26
N ASP A 60 -14.62 4.09 12.69
CA ASP A 60 -15.37 2.98 12.05
C ASP A 60 -14.86 2.62 10.65
N ALA A 61 -13.92 3.39 10.09
CA ALA A 61 -13.30 3.12 8.78
C ALA A 61 -11.80 2.79 8.91
N SER A 62 -11.09 3.39 9.86
CA SER A 62 -9.66 3.13 10.06
C SER A 62 -9.43 1.66 10.46
N GLY A 63 -8.53 0.99 9.74
CA GLY A 63 -8.23 -0.43 9.97
C GLY A 63 -9.36 -1.43 9.65
N ARG A 64 -10.38 -1.02 8.89
CA ARG A 64 -11.53 -1.88 8.57
C ARG A 64 -11.78 -1.93 7.07
N LEU A 65 -12.06 -3.12 6.55
CA LEU A 65 -12.45 -3.28 5.14
C LEU A 65 -13.71 -2.47 4.85
N ARG A 66 -13.79 -1.85 3.67
CA ARG A 66 -14.98 -1.12 3.25
C ARG A 66 -16.16 -2.08 3.12
N GLN A 67 -17.35 -1.58 3.48
CA GLN A 67 -18.63 -2.27 3.28
C GLN A 67 -19.52 -1.50 2.31
N CYS A 68 -18.89 -0.70 1.44
CA CYS A 68 -19.55 0.16 0.48
C CYS A 68 -18.84 0.10 -0.88
N LYS A 69 -19.56 0.57 -1.90
CA LYS A 69 -19.02 0.78 -3.23
C LYS A 69 -18.12 2.02 -3.25
N VAL A 70 -17.06 1.96 -4.03
CA VAL A 70 -16.11 3.07 -4.26
C VAL A 70 -15.82 3.17 -5.76
N TYR A 71 -15.39 4.35 -6.19
CA TYR A 71 -14.96 4.59 -7.56
C TYR A 71 -13.48 5.00 -7.58
N ILE A 72 -12.70 4.36 -8.43
CA ILE A 72 -11.25 4.54 -8.58
C ILE A 72 -11.00 4.97 -10.02
N GLY A 73 -10.47 6.18 -10.23
CA GLY A 73 -10.24 6.70 -11.59
C GLY A 73 -11.50 6.71 -12.48
N GLY A 74 -12.68 6.93 -11.88
CA GLY A 74 -13.97 6.92 -12.57
C GLY A 74 -14.56 5.53 -12.86
N ARG A 75 -13.94 4.45 -12.39
CA ARG A 75 -14.44 3.07 -12.53
C ARG A 75 -14.92 2.54 -11.19
N GLU A 76 -15.96 1.72 -11.19
CA GLU A 76 -16.40 1.04 -9.97
C GLU A 76 -15.33 0.05 -9.51
N GLY A 77 -14.97 0.10 -8.23
CA GLY A 77 -14.04 -0.85 -7.62
C GLY A 77 -14.67 -2.23 -7.42
N MET A 78 -13.88 -3.18 -6.94
CA MET A 78 -14.34 -4.55 -6.64
C MET A 78 -15.57 -4.56 -5.71
N GLU A 79 -16.47 -5.53 -5.90
CA GLU A 79 -17.61 -5.74 -4.99
C GLU A 79 -17.09 -6.03 -3.58
N TRP A 80 -17.53 -5.23 -2.60
CA TRP A 80 -16.89 -5.20 -1.27
C TRP A 80 -16.98 -6.53 -0.51
N ARG A 81 -18.00 -7.34 -0.82
CA ARG A 81 -18.17 -8.69 -0.25
C ARG A 81 -17.10 -9.67 -0.68
N MET A 82 -16.41 -9.41 -1.80
CA MET A 82 -15.32 -10.26 -2.31
C MET A 82 -13.94 -9.86 -1.76
N ILE A 83 -13.83 -8.68 -1.12
CA ILE A 83 -12.56 -8.16 -0.61
C ILE A 83 -11.88 -9.13 0.37
N PRO A 84 -12.57 -9.76 1.33
CA PRO A 84 -11.90 -10.66 2.28
C PRO A 84 -11.14 -11.80 1.58
N ASP A 85 -11.80 -12.50 0.65
CA ASP A 85 -11.21 -13.62 -0.07
C ASP A 85 -10.08 -13.15 -1.01
N ALA A 86 -10.28 -12.02 -1.71
CA ALA A 86 -9.28 -11.45 -2.60
C ALA A 86 -8.03 -10.96 -1.84
N LEU A 87 -8.20 -10.40 -0.64
CA LEU A 87 -7.10 -9.92 0.20
C LEU A 87 -6.30 -11.08 0.80
N ASP A 88 -6.96 -12.17 1.22
CA ASP A 88 -6.28 -13.38 1.70
C ASP A 88 -5.42 -13.99 0.58
N GLU A 89 -5.97 -14.10 -0.63
CA GLU A 89 -5.21 -14.61 -1.78
C GLU A 89 -4.04 -13.69 -2.15
N TRP A 90 -4.27 -12.38 -2.22
CA TRP A 90 -3.21 -11.41 -2.44
C TRP A 90 -2.10 -11.50 -1.38
N CYS A 91 -2.43 -11.73 -0.11
CA CYS A 91 -1.42 -11.92 0.93
C CYS A 91 -0.54 -13.15 0.64
N LYS A 92 -1.09 -14.25 0.10
CA LYS A 92 -0.30 -15.45 -0.26
C LYS A 92 0.66 -15.15 -1.40
N ASP A 93 0.18 -14.47 -2.43
CA ASP A 93 0.98 -14.11 -3.61
C ASP A 93 2.11 -13.14 -3.23
N ALA A 94 1.78 -12.04 -2.54
CA ALA A 94 2.75 -11.04 -2.12
C ALA A 94 3.84 -11.62 -1.20
N ASN A 95 3.47 -12.55 -0.31
CA ASN A 95 4.43 -13.27 0.53
C ASN A 95 5.33 -14.22 -0.25
N THR A 96 4.85 -14.75 -1.37
CA THR A 96 5.63 -15.64 -2.25
C THR A 96 6.64 -14.82 -3.04
N SER A 97 6.21 -13.73 -3.68
CA SER A 97 7.08 -12.80 -4.40
C SER A 97 8.16 -12.20 -3.50
N ALA A 98 7.82 -11.84 -2.26
CA ALA A 98 8.76 -11.27 -1.29
C ALA A 98 9.88 -12.23 -0.85
N LYS A 99 9.75 -13.54 -1.09
CA LYS A 99 10.73 -14.55 -0.68
C LYS A 99 11.73 -14.93 -1.76
N VAL A 100 11.56 -14.48 -3.00
CA VAL A 100 12.46 -14.82 -4.10
C VAL A 100 13.59 -13.79 -4.15
N PRO A 101 14.81 -14.11 -3.67
CA PRO A 101 15.90 -13.13 -3.63
C PRO A 101 16.36 -12.79 -5.04
N GLY A 102 16.50 -11.50 -5.37
CA GLY A 102 16.94 -11.07 -6.69
C GLY A 102 15.91 -11.25 -7.80
N ILE A 103 14.64 -11.49 -7.46
CA ILE A 103 13.53 -11.36 -8.44
C ILE A 103 13.54 -9.96 -9.03
N ASP A 104 13.20 -9.85 -10.31
CA ASP A 104 12.99 -8.53 -10.90
C ASP A 104 11.88 -7.80 -10.13
N GLY A 105 11.97 -6.47 -10.02
CA GLY A 105 10.93 -5.68 -9.35
C GLY A 105 9.55 -5.75 -10.03
N LYS A 106 9.42 -6.53 -11.11
CA LYS A 106 8.21 -6.71 -11.92
C LYS A 106 7.13 -7.47 -11.16
N HIS A 107 7.46 -8.57 -10.49
CA HIS A 107 6.47 -9.36 -9.74
C HIS A 107 5.90 -8.56 -8.56
N ILE A 108 6.77 -7.85 -7.83
CA ILE A 108 6.35 -6.98 -6.74
C ILE A 108 5.47 -5.82 -7.25
N LYS A 109 5.78 -5.28 -8.44
CA LYS A 109 4.92 -4.29 -9.11
C LYS A 109 3.54 -4.88 -9.44
N ILE A 110 3.46 -6.11 -9.94
CA ILE A 110 2.19 -6.80 -10.23
C ILE A 110 1.38 -6.96 -8.94
N ASP A 111 2.00 -7.41 -7.85
CA ASP A 111 1.34 -7.56 -6.55
C ASP A 111 0.81 -6.21 -6.03
N HIS A 112 1.57 -5.13 -6.20
CA HIS A 112 1.13 -3.78 -5.85
C HIS A 112 -0.07 -3.33 -6.68
N VAL A 113 -0.06 -3.59 -7.99
CA VAL A 113 -1.20 -3.29 -8.88
C VAL A 113 -2.43 -4.13 -8.49
N ALA A 114 -2.23 -5.40 -8.14
CA ALA A 114 -3.31 -6.28 -7.66
C ALA A 114 -3.94 -5.75 -6.35
N TYR A 115 -3.13 -5.30 -5.40
CA TYR A 115 -3.62 -4.67 -4.16
C TYR A 115 -4.50 -3.45 -4.44
N GLU A 116 -4.03 -2.53 -5.29
CA GLU A 116 -4.78 -1.31 -5.63
C GLU A 116 -6.08 -1.62 -6.37
N LYS A 117 -6.16 -2.73 -7.13
CA LYS A 117 -7.39 -3.22 -7.76
C LYS A 117 -8.39 -3.79 -6.76
N ILE A 118 -7.94 -4.47 -5.70
CA ILE A 118 -8.80 -4.92 -4.60
C ILE A 118 -9.41 -3.71 -3.89
N HIS A 119 -8.57 -2.70 -3.63
CA HIS A 119 -8.94 -1.44 -2.98
C HIS A 119 -9.73 -1.67 -1.67
N PRO A 120 -9.11 -2.33 -0.67
CA PRO A 120 -9.83 -2.88 0.48
C PRO A 120 -10.45 -1.84 1.41
N PHE A 121 -9.98 -0.59 1.38
CA PHE A 121 -10.38 0.47 2.30
C PHE A 121 -11.20 1.56 1.61
N VAL A 122 -11.95 2.35 2.40
CA VAL A 122 -12.68 3.53 1.89
C VAL A 122 -11.73 4.62 1.41
N ASP A 123 -10.60 4.77 2.08
CA ASP A 123 -9.50 5.69 1.75
C ASP A 123 -8.19 5.12 2.35
N GLY A 124 -7.03 5.67 1.99
CA GLY A 124 -5.72 5.24 2.50
C GLY A 124 -5.08 4.07 1.73
N ASN A 125 -5.72 3.61 0.64
CA ASN A 125 -5.22 2.50 -0.19
C ASN A 125 -3.85 2.84 -0.79
N GLY A 126 -3.70 3.96 -1.50
CA GLY A 126 -2.43 4.34 -2.14
C GLY A 126 -1.23 4.38 -1.18
N ARG A 127 -1.40 4.99 0.00
CA ARG A 127 -0.34 5.08 1.02
C ARG A 127 0.01 3.72 1.62
N THR A 128 -0.98 2.89 1.94
CA THR A 128 -0.73 1.54 2.46
C THR A 128 -0.16 0.60 1.39
N GLY A 129 -0.64 0.68 0.16
CA GLY A 129 -0.13 -0.08 -0.98
C GLY A 129 1.35 0.19 -1.21
N ARG A 130 1.76 1.47 -1.26
CA ARG A 130 3.18 1.84 -1.37
C ARG A 130 4.03 1.33 -0.20
N MET A 131 3.47 1.22 1.01
CA MET A 131 4.15 0.55 2.12
C MET A 131 4.31 -0.95 1.87
N PHE A 132 3.28 -1.65 1.40
CA PHE A 132 3.38 -3.09 1.09
C PHE A 132 4.35 -3.37 -0.06
N LEU A 133 4.35 -2.54 -1.10
CA LEU A 133 5.35 -2.54 -2.17
C LEU A 133 6.77 -2.47 -1.61
N ASN A 134 7.08 -1.49 -0.77
CA ASN A 134 8.41 -1.36 -0.20
C ASN A 134 8.76 -2.42 0.83
N TRP A 135 7.78 -2.95 1.57
CA TRP A 135 7.98 -4.10 2.44
C TRP A 135 8.44 -5.33 1.64
N ALA A 136 7.75 -5.64 0.52
CA ALA A 136 8.11 -6.76 -0.34
C ALA A 136 9.48 -6.55 -0.99
N ARG A 137 9.81 -5.33 -1.44
CA ARG A 137 11.14 -4.99 -1.99
C ARG A 137 12.25 -5.26 -0.99
N ILE A 138 12.11 -4.78 0.25
CA ILE A 138 13.10 -5.01 1.31
C ILE A 138 13.26 -6.51 1.60
N LYS A 139 12.17 -7.28 1.67
CA LYS A 139 12.22 -8.74 1.89
C LYS A 139 12.92 -9.49 0.75
N ALA A 140 12.76 -9.01 -0.49
CA ALA A 140 13.43 -9.56 -1.67
C ALA A 140 14.89 -9.09 -1.86
N GLY A 141 15.41 -8.24 -0.96
CA GLY A 141 16.77 -7.67 -1.05
C GLY A 141 16.91 -6.52 -2.05
N LEU A 142 15.80 -5.90 -2.45
CA LEU A 142 15.77 -4.73 -3.35
C LEU A 142 15.74 -3.41 -2.54
N PRO A 143 16.27 -2.31 -3.10
CA PRO A 143 16.20 -1.00 -2.46
C PRO A 143 14.76 -0.48 -2.39
N ILE A 144 14.52 0.44 -1.47
CA ILE A 144 13.24 1.16 -1.38
C ILE A 144 13.00 1.90 -2.69
N LEU A 145 11.77 1.84 -3.19
CA LEU A 145 11.30 2.64 -4.30
C LEU A 145 10.61 3.89 -3.73
N ILE A 146 11.23 5.04 -3.96
CA ILE A 146 10.65 6.36 -3.69
C ILE A 146 10.03 6.84 -4.99
N ILE A 147 8.77 7.26 -4.93
CA ILE A 147 8.05 7.84 -6.07
C ILE A 147 7.78 9.28 -5.66
N HIS A 148 8.44 10.23 -6.30
CA HIS A 148 8.29 11.63 -5.96
C HIS A 148 6.98 12.22 -6.51
N GLU A 149 6.36 13.11 -5.74
CA GLU A 149 5.21 13.89 -6.23
C GLU A 149 5.58 14.65 -7.52
N GLY A 150 4.69 14.64 -8.51
CA GLY A 150 4.90 15.29 -9.81
C GLY A 150 5.14 14.31 -10.95
N ALA A 151 6.29 14.39 -11.64
CA ALA A 151 6.53 13.63 -12.86
C ALA A 151 6.57 12.10 -12.62
N GLU A 152 7.22 11.65 -11.54
CA GLU A 152 7.29 10.23 -11.20
C GLU A 152 5.92 9.68 -10.76
N GLN A 153 5.12 10.47 -10.04
CA GLN A 153 3.74 10.15 -9.71
C GLN A 153 2.91 9.87 -10.97
N TYR A 154 3.08 10.65 -12.04
CA TYR A 154 2.37 10.41 -13.30
C TYR A 154 2.78 9.06 -13.93
N GLU A 155 4.07 8.75 -13.96
CA GLU A 155 4.56 7.44 -14.45
C GLU A 155 4.09 6.28 -13.57
N TYR A 156 3.99 6.48 -12.26
CA TYR A 156 3.42 5.51 -11.33
C TYR A 156 1.93 5.25 -11.62
N TYR A 157 1.13 6.28 -11.90
CA TYR A 157 -0.29 6.10 -12.22
C TYR A 157 -0.53 5.29 -13.49
N LYS A 158 0.37 5.38 -14.48
CA LYS A 158 0.30 4.51 -15.68
C LYS A 158 0.39 3.02 -15.35
N TRP A 159 0.89 2.63 -14.19
CA TRP A 159 0.93 1.22 -13.77
C TRP A 159 -0.48 0.62 -13.65
N PHE A 160 -1.49 1.46 -13.41
CA PHE A 160 -2.88 1.04 -13.25
C PHE A 160 -3.70 1.18 -14.54
N GLU A 161 -3.13 1.79 -15.58
CA GLU A 161 -3.77 1.98 -16.88
C GLU A 161 -3.54 0.79 -17.83
N ASP A 162 -2.48 0.00 -17.61
CA ASP A 162 -2.17 -1.16 -18.45
C ASP A 162 -3.10 -2.34 -18.10
N PRO A 163 -3.98 -2.78 -19.01
CA PRO A 163 -4.85 -3.94 -18.77
C PRO A 163 -4.10 -5.27 -18.66
N ARG A 164 -2.78 -5.29 -18.93
CA ARG A 164 -1.90 -6.46 -18.83
C ARG A 164 -1.07 -6.50 -17.54
N ALA A 165 -1.14 -5.45 -16.72
CA ALA A 165 -0.57 -5.43 -15.36
C ALA A 165 -1.53 -6.07 -14.36
#